data_AF-A0A183IMC8-F1
#
_entry.id   AF-A0A183IMC8-F1
#
_cell.length_a   1.000
_cell.length_b   1.000
_cell.length_c   1.000
_cell.angle_alpha   90.00
_cell.angle_beta   90.00
_cell.angle_gamma   90.00
#
_symmetry.space_group_name_H-M   'P 1'
#
loop_
_entity.id
_entity.type
_entity.pdbx_description
1 polymer ?
#
loop_
_entity_poly.entity_id
_entity_poly.type
_entity_poly.pdbx_seq_one_letter_code
_entity_poly.pdbx_strand_id
1 'polypeptide(L)'
;MEFCLFTNQLLYCFSEDNLSCTQMGCAAVSSSLSPQEALNVYADLKTAMNGLVLASDLHMVYLVTPVYLADMWTHNFSWSNYFTIWCKLCDTQRRIGELVGVDEAVLVHMRFYNALALFDLLEETPIEVVAEKYGCNRGHLQSLQQQAATFAGMITTFCDRLGWHSLTAVLQGFGERLAFGVKRELTELVKIDGLDRLRARSFHRAGFNTLAKLAQASLKDIAAVLRKAVPFHE
;
A
#
# COMPACT_ATOMS: atom_id res chain seq x y z
N MET A 1 -27.15 10.58 -12.62
CA MET A 1 -26.04 10.65 -11.64
C MET A 1 -26.58 10.78 -10.22
N GLU A 2 -27.52 11.71 -9.96
CA GLU A 2 -28.17 11.89 -8.63
C GLU A 2 -28.82 10.62 -8.06
N PHE A 3 -29.58 9.87 -8.86
CA PHE A 3 -30.21 8.61 -8.39
C PHE A 3 -29.20 7.59 -7.84
N CYS A 4 -28.01 7.51 -8.44
CA CYS A 4 -26.95 6.58 -8.01
C CYS A 4 -26.31 7.01 -6.69
N LEU A 5 -26.24 8.32 -6.41
CA LEU A 5 -25.66 8.85 -5.17
C LEU A 5 -26.61 8.65 -3.97
N PHE A 6 -27.92 8.74 -4.20
CA PHE A 6 -28.94 8.42 -3.19
C PHE A 6 -28.99 6.94 -2.86
N THR A 7 -29.01 6.08 -3.88
CA THR A 7 -29.13 4.62 -3.71
C THR A 7 -27.93 4.04 -2.95
N ASN A 8 -26.76 4.65 -3.12
CA ASN A 8 -25.51 4.22 -2.49
C ASN A 8 -25.19 4.95 -1.18
N GLN A 9 -26.16 5.62 -0.56
CA GLN A 9 -26.02 6.32 0.72
C GLN A 9 -24.88 7.35 0.75
N LEU A 10 -24.54 7.98 -0.38
CA LEU A 10 -23.54 9.06 -0.43
C LEU A 10 -24.18 10.43 -0.20
N LEU A 11 -25.43 10.59 -0.62
CA LEU A 11 -26.26 11.77 -0.39
C LEU A 11 -27.58 11.35 0.24
N TYR A 12 -28.17 12.24 1.03
CA TYR A 12 -29.51 12.06 1.56
C TYR A 12 -30.31 13.36 1.45
N CYS A 13 -31.62 13.21 1.27
CA CYS A 13 -32.55 14.30 1.00
C CYS A 13 -33.35 14.58 2.26
N PHE A 14 -33.32 15.82 2.75
CA PHE A 14 -34.11 16.25 3.92
C PHE A 14 -35.45 16.90 3.51
N SER A 15 -35.51 17.50 2.31
CA SER A 15 -36.70 18.10 1.66
C SER A 15 -36.45 18.27 0.15
N GLU A 16 -37.47 18.52 -0.68
CA GLU A 16 -37.34 18.58 -2.16
C GLU A 16 -36.18 19.43 -2.69
N ASP A 17 -35.79 20.50 -1.99
CA ASP A 17 -34.66 21.37 -2.37
C ASP A 17 -33.41 21.30 -1.46
N ASN A 18 -33.34 20.40 -0.47
CA ASN A 18 -32.19 20.31 0.45
C ASN A 18 -31.51 18.94 0.38
N LEU A 19 -30.45 18.87 -0.42
CA LEU A 19 -29.48 17.77 -0.39
C LEU A 19 -28.43 17.99 0.70
N SER A 20 -28.12 16.93 1.43
CA SER A 20 -27.02 16.91 2.38
C SER A 20 -26.14 15.68 2.15
N CYS A 21 -24.86 15.83 2.48
CA CYS A 21 -23.87 14.77 2.31
C CYS A 21 -23.91 13.81 3.50
N THR A 22 -23.93 12.50 3.26
CA THR A 22 -23.81 11.53 4.34
C THR A 22 -22.37 11.50 4.87
N GLN A 23 -22.13 10.82 5.99
CA GLN A 23 -20.77 10.60 6.47
C GLN A 23 -19.90 9.89 5.43
N MET A 24 -20.47 8.91 4.71
CA MET A 24 -19.79 8.19 3.64
C MET A 24 -19.49 9.10 2.43
N GLY A 25 -20.42 9.96 2.05
CA GLY A 25 -20.19 10.97 1.01
C GLY A 25 -19.09 11.97 1.41
N CYS A 26 -19.12 12.47 2.66
CA CYS A 26 -18.11 13.38 3.19
C CYS A 26 -16.73 12.71 3.22
N ALA A 27 -16.67 11.44 3.60
CA ALA A 27 -15.45 10.64 3.58
C ALA A 27 -14.92 10.47 2.15
N ALA A 28 -15.77 10.14 1.18
CA ALA A 28 -15.39 9.98 -0.22
C ALA A 28 -14.75 11.27 -0.78
N VAL A 29 -15.42 12.41 -0.60
CA VAL A 29 -14.92 13.73 -1.05
C VAL A 29 -13.61 14.09 -0.35
N SER A 30 -13.55 13.93 0.97
CA SER A 30 -12.33 14.27 1.74
C SER A 30 -11.13 13.41 1.36
N SER A 31 -11.37 12.22 0.82
CA SER A 31 -10.34 11.24 0.45
C SER A 31 -10.02 11.27 -1.05
N SER A 32 -10.63 12.19 -1.80
CA SER A 32 -10.50 12.30 -3.26
C SER A 32 -10.86 11.02 -4.01
N LEU A 33 -11.74 10.19 -3.44
CA LEU A 33 -12.26 8.98 -4.08
C LEU A 33 -13.50 9.33 -4.90
N SER A 34 -13.60 8.77 -6.11
CA SER A 34 -14.87 8.79 -6.84
C SER A 34 -15.94 8.00 -6.08
N PRO A 35 -17.24 8.26 -6.33
CA PRO A 35 -18.33 7.52 -5.71
C PRO A 35 -18.19 5.99 -5.79
N GLN A 36 -17.79 5.49 -6.96
CA GLN A 36 -17.64 4.05 -7.18
C GLN A 36 -16.45 3.47 -6.39
N GLU A 37 -15.33 4.19 -6.36
CA GLU A 37 -14.16 3.77 -5.58
C GLU A 37 -14.47 3.76 -4.08
N ALA A 38 -15.18 4.78 -3.59
CA ALA A 38 -15.58 4.85 -2.18
C ALA A 38 -16.48 3.67 -1.78
N LEU A 39 -17.38 3.21 -2.66
CA LEU A 39 -18.22 2.03 -2.41
C LEU A 39 -17.38 0.74 -2.34
N ASN A 40 -16.48 0.55 -3.30
CA ASN A 40 -15.60 -0.63 -3.34
C ASN A 40 -14.69 -0.67 -2.10
N VAL A 41 -14.07 0.46 -1.77
CA VAL A 41 -13.22 0.63 -0.57
C VAL A 41 -14.02 0.37 0.70
N TYR A 42 -15.23 0.92 0.81
CA TYR A 42 -16.07 0.70 1.99
C TYR A 42 -16.40 -0.77 2.18
N ALA A 43 -16.76 -1.48 1.09
CA ALA A 43 -17.04 -2.91 1.12
C ALA A 43 -15.81 -3.72 1.55
N ASP A 44 -14.64 -3.48 0.95
CA ASP A 44 -13.38 -4.14 1.31
C ASP A 44 -13.05 -3.96 2.80
N LEU A 45 -13.09 -2.71 3.27
CA LEU A 45 -12.73 -2.38 4.66
C LEU A 45 -13.76 -2.97 5.65
N LYS A 46 -15.05 -3.00 5.29
CA LYS A 46 -16.09 -3.67 6.09
C LYS A 46 -15.82 -5.15 6.24
N THR A 47 -15.45 -5.83 5.15
CA THR A 47 -15.05 -7.24 5.19
C THR A 47 -13.80 -7.42 6.04
N ALA A 48 -12.77 -6.59 5.84
CA ALA A 48 -11.51 -6.67 6.58
C ALA A 48 -11.69 -6.46 8.10
N MET A 49 -12.63 -5.60 8.52
CA MET A 49 -12.95 -5.40 9.93
C MET A 49 -13.49 -6.66 10.63
N ASN A 50 -14.02 -7.63 9.88
CA ASN A 50 -14.49 -8.91 10.44
C ASN A 50 -13.39 -9.98 10.53
N GLY A 51 -12.19 -9.73 9.99
CA GLY A 51 -11.17 -10.76 9.87
C GLY A 51 -9.81 -10.25 9.39
N LEU A 52 -9.18 -9.35 10.15
CA LEU A 52 -7.89 -8.80 9.76
C LEU A 52 -6.72 -9.72 10.18
N VAL A 53 -6.00 -10.26 9.19
CA VAL A 53 -4.72 -10.97 9.41
C VAL A 53 -3.59 -9.98 9.71
N LEU A 54 -3.14 -9.95 10.97
CA LEU A 54 -2.04 -9.08 11.44
C LEU A 54 -0.68 -9.77 11.53
N ALA A 55 -0.60 -11.07 11.20
CA ALA A 55 0.66 -11.83 11.22
C ALA A 55 1.63 -11.43 10.10
N SER A 56 1.16 -10.65 9.12
CA SER A 56 1.94 -10.15 7.98
C SER A 56 1.34 -8.82 7.53
N ASP A 57 2.19 -7.94 7.00
CA ASP A 57 1.75 -6.66 6.43
C ASP A 57 1.02 -6.81 5.08
N LEU A 58 1.02 -8.00 4.45
CA LEU A 58 0.42 -8.23 3.13
C LEU A 58 -1.08 -7.87 3.07
N HIS A 59 -1.85 -8.16 4.12
CA HIS A 59 -3.29 -7.85 4.10
C HIS A 59 -3.52 -6.33 4.07
N MET A 60 -2.75 -5.57 4.85
CA MET A 60 -2.77 -4.12 4.83
C MET A 60 -2.33 -3.57 3.46
N VAL A 61 -1.28 -4.16 2.86
CA VAL A 61 -0.85 -3.81 1.50
C VAL A 61 -1.97 -4.05 0.48
N TYR A 62 -2.71 -5.16 0.58
CA TYR A 62 -3.86 -5.43 -0.30
C TYR A 62 -4.96 -4.37 -0.18
N LEU A 63 -5.33 -3.98 1.05
CA LEU A 63 -6.36 -2.95 1.29
C LEU A 63 -5.97 -1.60 0.67
N VAL A 64 -4.68 -1.28 0.63
CA VAL A 64 -4.17 -0.05 -0.02
C VAL A 64 -3.63 -0.28 -1.43
N THR A 65 -3.87 -1.44 -2.02
CA THR A 65 -3.59 -1.69 -3.44
C THR A 65 -4.80 -1.24 -4.25
N PRO A 66 -4.67 -0.26 -5.16
CA PRO A 66 -5.83 0.29 -5.87
C PRO A 66 -6.49 -0.72 -6.80
N VAL A 67 -7.82 -0.80 -6.74
CA VAL A 67 -8.62 -1.75 -7.56
C VAL A 67 -8.52 -1.41 -9.05
N TYR A 68 -8.52 -0.13 -9.40
CA TYR A 68 -8.42 0.34 -10.79
C TYR A 68 -7.05 0.08 -11.44
N LEU A 69 -6.08 -0.46 -10.69
CA LEU A 69 -4.80 -0.91 -11.24
C LEU A 69 -4.73 -2.42 -11.46
N ALA A 70 -5.80 -3.15 -11.12
CA ALA A 70 -5.87 -4.60 -11.32
C ALA A 70 -5.79 -4.97 -12.80
N ASP A 71 -6.35 -4.15 -13.69
CA ASP A 71 -6.36 -4.38 -15.13
C ASP A 71 -5.18 -3.77 -15.89
N MET A 72 -4.42 -2.87 -15.24
CA MET A 72 -3.26 -2.16 -15.83
C MET A 72 -2.20 -3.14 -16.41
N TRP A 73 -2.21 -4.40 -15.94
CA TRP A 73 -1.25 -5.45 -16.30
C TRP A 73 -1.79 -6.50 -17.27
N THR A 74 -3.06 -6.41 -17.68
CA THR A 74 -3.78 -7.50 -18.38
C THR A 74 -3.12 -7.96 -19.68
N HIS A 75 -2.51 -7.05 -20.45
CA HIS A 75 -1.86 -7.40 -21.71
C HIS A 75 -0.55 -8.20 -21.56
N ASN A 76 0.08 -8.17 -20.38
CA ASN A 76 1.33 -8.88 -20.09
C ASN A 76 1.20 -9.87 -18.92
N PHE A 77 -0.01 -10.12 -18.43
CA PHE A 77 -0.22 -10.97 -17.27
C PHE A 77 -0.10 -12.45 -17.65
N SER A 78 0.88 -13.12 -17.06
CA SER A 78 1.07 -14.56 -17.22
C SER A 78 0.41 -15.33 -16.09
N TRP A 79 -0.74 -15.95 -16.38
CA TRP A 79 -1.41 -16.87 -15.44
C TRP A 79 -0.50 -17.99 -14.96
N SER A 80 0.40 -18.47 -15.81
CA SER A 80 1.39 -19.49 -15.44
C SER A 80 2.38 -18.97 -14.39
N ASN A 81 2.82 -17.71 -14.52
CA ASN A 81 3.69 -17.09 -13.51
C ASN A 81 2.94 -16.85 -12.20
N TYR A 82 1.71 -16.33 -12.28
CA TYR A 82 0.82 -16.17 -11.13
C TYR A 82 0.65 -17.48 -10.37
N PHE A 83 0.30 -18.56 -11.07
CA PHE A 83 0.12 -19.88 -10.47
C PHE A 83 1.42 -20.40 -9.82
N THR A 84 2.56 -20.19 -10.47
CA THR A 84 3.88 -20.54 -9.92
C THR A 84 4.16 -19.79 -8.62
N ILE A 85 3.84 -18.50 -8.55
CA ILE A 85 3.97 -17.68 -7.34
C ILE A 85 3.00 -18.15 -6.28
N TRP A 86 1.72 -18.37 -6.62
CA TRP A 86 0.67 -18.85 -5.74
C TRP A 86 1.08 -20.16 -5.03
N CYS A 87 1.59 -21.13 -5.78
CA CYS A 87 2.08 -22.39 -5.23
C CYS A 87 3.27 -22.24 -4.28
N LYS A 88 4.01 -21.13 -4.32
CA LYS A 88 5.15 -20.85 -3.43
C LYS A 88 4.81 -19.97 -2.23
N LEU A 89 3.58 -19.43 -2.16
CA LEU A 89 3.13 -18.63 -1.01
C LEU A 89 3.15 -19.45 0.27
N CYS A 90 3.55 -18.81 1.37
CA CYS A 90 3.44 -19.42 2.70
C CYS A 90 1.99 -19.47 3.18
N ASP A 91 1.71 -20.25 4.23
CA ASP A 91 0.35 -20.47 4.74
C ASP A 91 -0.37 -19.16 5.09
N THR A 92 0.34 -18.20 5.70
CA THR A 92 -0.22 -16.87 6.02
C THR A 92 -0.62 -16.10 4.77
N GLN A 93 0.21 -16.12 3.73
CA GLN A 93 -0.08 -15.40 2.48
C GLN A 93 -1.23 -16.04 1.71
N ARG A 94 -1.29 -17.38 1.65
CA ARG A 94 -2.41 -18.11 1.03
C ARG A 94 -3.72 -17.83 1.74
N ARG A 95 -3.71 -17.87 3.08
CA ARG A 95 -4.88 -17.53 3.90
C ARG A 95 -5.37 -16.11 3.64
N ILE A 96 -4.47 -15.14 3.46
CA ILE A 96 -4.88 -13.78 3.08
C ILE A 96 -5.54 -13.78 1.70
N GLY A 97 -4.97 -14.49 0.72
CA GLY A 97 -5.56 -14.65 -0.61
C GLY A 97 -6.98 -15.22 -0.56
N GLU A 98 -7.18 -16.31 0.17
CA GLU A 98 -8.49 -16.94 0.37
C GLU A 98 -9.48 -15.97 1.05
N LEU A 99 -9.05 -15.24 2.08
CA LEU A 99 -9.90 -14.29 2.79
C LEU A 99 -10.34 -13.10 1.94
N VAL A 100 -9.51 -12.66 0.99
CA VAL A 100 -9.88 -11.56 0.08
C VAL A 100 -10.70 -12.04 -1.13
N GLY A 101 -10.96 -13.36 -1.24
CA GLY A 101 -11.78 -13.95 -2.29
C GLY A 101 -11.07 -14.10 -3.63
N VAL A 102 -9.78 -14.44 -3.65
CA VAL A 102 -9.07 -14.59 -4.94
C VAL A 102 -9.74 -15.62 -5.85
N ASP A 103 -10.42 -16.63 -5.31
CA ASP A 103 -11.12 -17.67 -6.07
C ASP A 103 -12.43 -17.20 -6.73
N GLU A 104 -12.95 -16.03 -6.34
CA GLU A 104 -14.26 -15.54 -6.77
C GLU A 104 -14.21 -14.77 -8.09
N ALA A 105 -13.14 -14.02 -8.36
CA ALA A 105 -13.06 -13.15 -9.53
C ALA A 105 -11.64 -12.86 -10.03
N VAL A 106 -11.49 -12.78 -11.35
CA VAL A 106 -10.23 -12.45 -12.02
C VAL A 106 -9.62 -11.13 -11.53
N LEU A 107 -10.43 -10.09 -11.32
CA LEU A 107 -9.92 -8.79 -10.84
C LEU A 107 -9.32 -8.89 -9.44
N VAL A 108 -9.84 -9.78 -8.57
CA VAL A 108 -9.30 -10.02 -7.23
C VAL A 108 -7.96 -10.72 -7.31
N HIS A 109 -7.81 -11.74 -8.19
CA HIS A 109 -6.51 -12.36 -8.46
C HIS A 109 -5.45 -11.34 -8.88
N MET A 110 -5.80 -10.44 -9.80
CA MET A 110 -4.87 -9.44 -10.34
C MET A 110 -4.48 -8.40 -9.28
N ARG A 111 -5.44 -7.92 -8.49
CA ARG A 111 -5.16 -7.01 -7.38
C ARG A 111 -4.28 -7.68 -6.33
N PHE A 112 -4.55 -8.95 -6.00
CA PHE A 112 -3.75 -9.70 -5.05
C PHE A 112 -2.32 -9.91 -5.57
N TYR A 113 -2.14 -10.16 -6.87
CA TYR A 113 -0.83 -10.24 -7.50
C TYR A 113 -0.04 -8.93 -7.39
N ASN A 114 -0.69 -7.79 -7.64
CA ASN A 114 -0.10 -6.47 -7.43
C ASN A 114 0.28 -6.25 -5.96
N ALA A 115 -0.58 -6.65 -5.02
CA ALA A 115 -0.32 -6.56 -3.59
C ALA A 115 0.90 -7.40 -3.17
N LEU A 116 1.09 -8.59 -3.75
CA LEU A 116 2.28 -9.43 -3.53
C LEU A 116 3.56 -8.75 -4.03
N ALA A 117 3.52 -8.13 -5.22
CA ALA A 117 4.67 -7.39 -5.75
C ALA A 117 5.03 -6.17 -4.86
N LEU A 118 4.01 -5.40 -4.44
CA LEU A 118 4.18 -4.28 -3.52
C LEU A 118 4.70 -4.73 -2.15
N PHE A 119 4.23 -5.89 -1.66
CA PHE A 119 4.68 -6.47 -0.41
C PHE A 119 6.16 -6.86 -0.46
N ASP A 120 6.63 -7.46 -1.56
CA ASP A 120 8.04 -7.79 -1.73
C ASP A 120 8.93 -6.54 -1.75
N LEU A 121 8.46 -5.44 -2.35
CA LEU A 121 9.16 -4.13 -2.30
C LEU A 121 9.21 -3.58 -0.88
N LEU A 122 8.10 -3.65 -0.14
CA LEU A 122 7.99 -3.20 1.25
C LEU A 122 8.86 -4.05 2.19
N GLU A 123 9.09 -5.32 1.86
CA GLU A 123 10.07 -6.21 2.49
C GLU A 123 11.52 -5.92 2.07
N GLU A 124 11.76 -4.83 1.35
CA GLU A 124 13.06 -4.35 0.87
C GLU A 124 13.73 -5.27 -0.15
N THR A 125 12.95 -6.03 -0.91
CA THR A 125 13.47 -6.73 -2.09
C THR A 125 13.83 -5.70 -3.17
N PRO A 126 15.02 -5.77 -3.82
CA PRO A 126 15.38 -4.87 -4.91
C PRO A 126 14.34 -4.87 -6.03
N ILE A 127 14.04 -3.68 -6.57
CA ILE A 127 12.98 -3.52 -7.56
C ILE A 127 13.23 -4.32 -8.83
N GLU A 128 14.49 -4.56 -9.17
CA GLU A 128 14.92 -5.38 -10.29
C GLU A 128 14.51 -6.84 -10.09
N VAL A 129 14.72 -7.37 -8.89
CA VAL A 129 14.38 -8.75 -8.51
C VAL A 129 12.86 -8.93 -8.48
N VAL A 130 12.13 -7.94 -7.95
CA VAL A 130 10.66 -7.97 -7.96
C VAL A 130 10.15 -7.87 -9.41
N ALA A 131 10.69 -6.95 -10.21
CA ALA A 131 10.30 -6.80 -11.61
C ALA A 131 10.46 -8.12 -12.39
N GLU A 132 11.59 -8.80 -12.23
CA GLU A 132 11.83 -10.12 -12.83
C GLU A 132 10.86 -11.18 -12.30
N LYS A 133 10.70 -11.29 -10.96
CA LYS A 133 9.82 -12.27 -10.33
C LYS A 133 8.37 -12.18 -10.82
N TYR A 134 7.86 -10.95 -10.97
CA TYR A 134 6.46 -10.73 -11.38
C TYR A 134 6.29 -10.53 -12.89
N GLY A 135 7.37 -10.63 -13.67
CA GLY A 135 7.33 -10.50 -15.13
C GLY A 135 6.97 -9.10 -15.62
N CYS A 136 7.38 -8.06 -14.89
CA CYS A 136 7.09 -6.67 -15.19
C CYS A 136 8.33 -5.81 -15.46
N ASN A 137 8.14 -4.65 -16.09
CA ASN A 137 9.20 -3.64 -16.20
C ASN A 137 9.26 -2.82 -14.89
N ARG A 138 10.49 -2.52 -14.46
CA ARG A 138 10.81 -1.62 -13.34
C ARG A 138 10.02 -0.32 -13.34
N GLY A 139 9.91 0.37 -14.48
CA GLY A 139 9.19 1.65 -14.56
C GLY A 139 7.70 1.52 -14.23
N HIS A 140 7.07 0.41 -14.65
CA HIS A 140 5.69 0.10 -14.29
C HIS A 140 5.55 -0.22 -12.80
N LEU A 141 6.49 -1.00 -12.26
CA LEU A 141 6.50 -1.34 -10.84
C LEU A 141 6.69 -0.11 -9.95
N GLN A 142 7.53 0.85 -10.36
CA GLN A 142 7.66 2.16 -9.70
C GLN A 142 6.36 2.96 -9.76
N SER A 143 5.69 2.97 -10.91
CA SER A 143 4.40 3.65 -11.05
C SER A 143 3.33 3.03 -10.13
N LEU A 144 3.24 1.69 -10.09
CA LEU A 144 2.33 0.98 -9.19
C LEU A 144 2.64 1.32 -7.72
N GLN A 145 3.92 1.31 -7.35
CA GLN A 145 4.38 1.67 -6.01
C GLN A 145 3.94 3.07 -5.60
N GLN A 146 4.15 4.07 -6.46
CA GLN A 146 3.79 5.46 -6.17
C GLN A 146 2.27 5.67 -6.11
N GLN A 147 1.51 5.01 -7.00
CA GLN A 147 0.05 5.09 -6.99
C GLN A 147 -0.56 4.42 -5.75
N ALA A 148 -0.03 3.26 -5.35
CA ALA A 148 -0.44 2.59 -4.12
C ALA A 148 -0.10 3.43 -2.87
N ALA A 149 1.04 4.13 -2.87
CA ALA A 149 1.40 5.06 -1.80
C ALA A 149 0.38 6.21 -1.65
N THR A 150 -0.02 6.84 -2.76
CA THR A 150 -1.05 7.88 -2.76
C THR A 150 -2.39 7.32 -2.28
N PHE A 151 -2.79 6.16 -2.82
CA PHE A 151 -4.05 5.51 -2.45
C PHE A 151 -4.08 5.12 -0.97
N ALA A 152 -2.97 4.67 -0.38
CA ALA A 152 -2.89 4.42 1.06
C ALA A 152 -3.23 5.66 1.90
N GLY A 153 -2.80 6.86 1.46
CA GLY A 153 -3.18 8.13 2.08
C GLY A 153 -4.68 8.42 1.95
N MET A 154 -5.26 8.13 0.78
CA MET A 154 -6.70 8.25 0.54
C MET A 154 -7.49 7.31 1.45
N ILE A 155 -7.10 6.02 1.55
CA ILE A 155 -7.76 5.03 2.40
C ILE A 155 -7.66 5.41 3.88
N THR A 156 -6.50 5.89 4.33
CA THR A 156 -6.30 6.34 5.71
C THR A 156 -7.24 7.51 6.03
N THR A 157 -7.33 8.49 5.12
CA THR A 157 -8.25 9.63 5.26
C THR A 157 -9.71 9.18 5.26
N PHE A 158 -10.06 8.21 4.42
CA PHE A 158 -11.40 7.66 4.32
C PHE A 158 -11.83 6.98 5.62
N CYS A 159 -10.97 6.13 6.18
CA CYS A 159 -11.20 5.47 7.46
C CYS A 159 -11.36 6.48 8.60
N ASP A 160 -10.51 7.51 8.64
CA ASP A 160 -10.57 8.56 9.67
C ASP A 160 -11.91 9.32 9.63
N ARG A 161 -12.37 9.70 8.43
CA ARG A 161 -13.65 10.40 8.25
C ARG A 161 -14.88 9.55 8.61
N LEU A 162 -14.76 8.23 8.50
CA LEU A 162 -15.79 7.28 8.95
C LEU A 162 -15.72 6.98 10.45
N GLY A 163 -14.72 7.50 11.16
CA GLY A 163 -14.51 7.23 12.59
C GLY A 163 -13.90 5.85 12.88
N TRP A 164 -13.31 5.20 11.88
CA TRP A 164 -12.71 3.85 12.03
C TRP A 164 -11.27 3.94 12.54
N HIS A 165 -11.08 4.55 13.70
CA HIS A 165 -9.77 4.91 14.24
C HIS A 165 -8.79 3.74 14.37
N SER A 166 -9.27 2.55 14.75
CA SER A 166 -8.41 1.35 14.83
C SER A 166 -7.86 0.96 13.46
N LEU A 167 -8.69 1.03 12.42
CA LEU A 167 -8.27 0.72 11.05
C LEU A 167 -7.34 1.79 10.50
N THR A 168 -7.65 3.07 10.76
CA THR A 168 -6.76 4.20 10.47
C THR A 168 -5.37 3.98 11.09
N ALA A 169 -5.29 3.62 12.37
CA ALA A 169 -4.03 3.39 13.06
C ALA A 169 -3.21 2.23 12.46
N VAL A 170 -3.87 1.18 11.97
CA VAL A 170 -3.20 0.06 11.32
C VAL A 170 -2.66 0.43 9.94
N LEU A 171 -3.41 1.23 9.17
CA LEU A 171 -3.02 1.64 7.81
C LEU A 171 -2.07 2.85 7.80
N GLN A 172 -1.99 3.60 8.90
CA GLN A 172 -1.13 4.76 9.02
C GLN A 172 0.35 4.43 8.74
N GLY A 173 0.98 5.22 7.88
CA GLY A 173 2.39 5.06 7.51
C GLY A 173 2.65 4.08 6.35
N PHE A 174 1.66 3.29 5.92
CA PHE A 174 1.85 2.42 4.74
C PHE A 174 2.11 3.23 3.46
N GLY A 175 1.54 4.44 3.32
CA GLY A 175 1.83 5.31 2.18
C GLY A 175 3.33 5.64 2.04
N GLU A 176 3.98 6.07 3.12
CA GLU A 176 5.41 6.37 3.12
C GLU A 176 6.25 5.10 2.89
N ARG A 177 5.89 4.00 3.59
CA ARG A 177 6.58 2.71 3.43
C ARG A 177 6.52 2.19 2.00
N LEU A 178 5.36 2.32 1.35
CA LEU A 178 5.20 1.97 -0.05
C LEU A 178 6.00 2.91 -0.94
N ALA A 179 5.90 4.24 -0.76
CA ALA A 179 6.63 5.22 -1.58
C ALA A 179 8.14 4.96 -1.62
N PHE A 180 8.75 4.67 -0.47
CA PHE A 180 10.18 4.39 -0.37
C PHE A 180 10.56 2.90 -0.51
N GLY A 181 9.58 1.99 -0.46
CA GLY A 181 9.80 0.55 -0.50
C GLY A 181 10.59 0.06 0.72
N VAL A 182 10.16 0.44 1.92
CA VAL A 182 10.89 0.17 3.16
C VAL A 182 10.04 -0.45 4.26
N LYS A 183 10.69 -1.21 5.13
CA LYS A 183 10.09 -1.67 6.39
C LYS A 183 9.88 -0.51 7.35
N ARG A 184 8.95 -0.70 8.30
CA ARG A 184 8.53 0.30 9.28
C ARG A 184 9.68 0.96 10.05
N GLU A 185 10.71 0.20 10.37
CA GLU A 185 11.88 0.67 11.13
C GLU A 185 12.76 1.69 10.39
N LEU A 186 12.60 1.83 9.07
CA LEU A 186 13.35 2.80 8.27
C LEU A 186 12.54 4.07 7.97
N THR A 187 11.25 4.11 8.30
CA THR A 187 10.35 5.20 7.90
C THR A 187 10.81 6.58 8.39
N GLU A 188 11.45 6.67 9.55
CA GLU A 188 12.03 7.94 10.02
C GLU A 188 13.24 8.38 9.19
N LEU A 189 14.12 7.44 8.85
CA LEU A 189 15.39 7.75 8.18
C LEU A 189 15.19 8.15 6.72
N VAL A 190 14.26 7.52 6.01
CA VAL A 190 13.98 7.84 4.60
C VAL A 190 13.30 9.20 4.41
N LYS A 191 12.83 9.85 5.49
CA LYS A 191 12.34 11.24 5.45
C LYS A 191 13.44 12.28 5.36
N ILE A 192 14.70 11.88 5.58
CA ILE A 192 15.84 12.77 5.44
C ILE A 192 16.18 12.90 3.97
N ASP A 193 16.20 14.13 3.47
CA ASP A 193 16.58 14.43 2.10
C ASP A 193 17.95 13.81 1.74
N GLY A 194 17.97 13.08 0.63
CA GLY A 194 19.17 12.38 0.14
C GLY A 194 19.42 11.00 0.75
N LEU A 195 18.62 10.54 1.72
CA LEU A 195 18.65 9.16 2.19
C LEU A 195 17.65 8.28 1.42
N ASP A 196 18.19 7.53 0.46
CA ASP A 196 17.46 6.42 -0.14
C ASP A 196 17.35 5.21 0.80
N ARG A 197 16.58 4.20 0.37
CA ARG A 197 16.41 2.92 1.08
C ARG A 197 17.71 2.25 1.49
N LEU A 198 18.72 2.21 0.60
CA LEU A 198 19.99 1.51 0.86
C LEU A 198 20.82 2.23 1.92
N ARG A 199 20.87 3.56 1.85
CA ARG A 199 21.54 4.41 2.84
C ARG A 199 20.83 4.34 4.19
N ALA A 200 19.50 4.47 4.21
CA ALA A 200 18.70 4.34 5.43
C ALA A 200 18.94 2.98 6.12
N ARG A 201 18.95 1.89 5.34
CA ARG A 201 19.27 0.55 5.86
C ARG A 201 20.69 0.47 6.43
N SER A 202 21.66 1.12 5.80
CA SER A 202 23.04 1.18 6.28
C SER A 202 23.16 1.95 7.61
N PHE A 203 22.47 3.08 7.75
CA PHE A 203 22.39 3.83 9.01
C PHE A 203 21.73 3.02 10.12
N HIS A 204 20.60 2.37 9.82
CA HIS A 204 19.91 1.53 10.79
C HIS A 204 20.81 0.39 11.30
N ARG A 205 21.53 -0.31 10.40
CA ARG A 205 22.50 -1.36 10.76
C ARG A 205 23.68 -0.85 11.57
N ALA A 206 24.07 0.41 11.38
CA ALA A 206 25.11 1.06 12.17
C ALA A 206 24.62 1.57 13.55
N GLY A 207 23.35 1.33 13.91
CA GLY A 207 22.76 1.73 15.19
C GLY A 207 22.12 3.12 15.19
N PHE A 208 22.20 3.85 14.08
CA PHE A 208 21.53 5.13 13.87
C PHE A 208 20.09 4.90 13.39
N ASN A 209 19.25 4.37 14.28
CA ASN A 209 17.90 3.93 13.97
C ASN A 209 16.80 4.98 14.22
N THR A 210 17.15 6.18 14.67
CA THR A 210 16.21 7.30 14.90
C THR A 210 16.86 8.60 14.46
N LEU A 211 16.03 9.61 14.17
CA LEU A 211 16.52 10.96 13.85
C LEU A 211 17.38 11.54 14.97
N ALA A 212 17.00 11.30 16.23
CA ALA A 212 17.75 11.78 17.39
C ALA A 212 19.17 11.20 17.47
N LYS A 213 19.32 9.88 17.25
CA LYS A 213 20.65 9.26 17.24
C LYS A 213 21.51 9.74 16.09
N LEU A 214 20.91 9.93 14.91
CA LEU A 214 21.64 10.44 13.76
C LEU A 214 22.08 11.90 13.98
N ALA A 215 21.23 12.73 14.59
CA ALA A 215 21.56 14.12 14.91
C ALA A 215 22.69 14.25 15.95
N GLN A 216 22.85 13.26 16.83
CA GLN A 216 23.93 13.20 17.82
C GLN A 216 25.23 12.55 17.28
N ALA A 217 25.18 11.94 16.10
CA ALA A 217 26.33 11.27 15.51
C ALA A 217 27.40 12.26 15.05
N SER A 218 28.67 11.87 15.14
CA SER A 218 29.75 12.70 14.61
C SER A 218 29.74 12.67 13.08
N LEU A 219 30.20 13.75 12.44
CA LEU A 219 30.37 13.79 10.98
C LEU A 219 31.26 12.65 10.46
N LYS A 220 32.24 12.21 11.26
CA LYS A 220 33.13 11.09 10.93
C LYS A 220 32.37 9.77 10.86
N ASP A 221 31.44 9.54 11.79
CA ASP A 221 30.64 8.31 11.82
C ASP A 221 29.63 8.29 10.66
N ILE A 222 28.96 9.42 10.41
CA ILE A 222 28.04 9.57 9.28
C ILE A 222 28.76 9.30 7.95
N ALA A 223 29.93 9.93 7.74
CA ALA A 223 30.73 9.73 6.54
C ALA A 223 31.20 8.27 6.39
N ALA A 224 31.55 7.61 7.49
CA ALA A 224 31.96 6.20 7.48
C ALA A 224 30.82 5.28 7.05
N VAL A 225 29.59 5.52 7.50
CA VAL A 225 28.40 4.76 7.07
C VAL A 225 28.11 5.00 5.59
N LEU A 226 28.09 6.26 5.15
CA LEU A 226 27.79 6.60 3.75
C LEU A 226 28.78 5.98 2.77
N ARG A 227 30.08 5.98 3.09
CA ARG A 227 31.11 5.35 2.23
C ARG A 227 30.88 3.85 2.05
N LYS A 228 30.36 3.16 3.06
CA LYS A 228 30.04 1.72 3.00
C LYS A 228 28.73 1.43 2.25
N ALA A 229 27.83 2.41 2.19
CA ALA A 229 26.52 2.26 1.58
C ALA A 229 26.53 2.38 0.04
N VAL A 230 27.62 2.85 -0.56
CA VAL A 230 27.75 2.93 -2.01
C VAL A 230 27.91 1.53 -2.58
N PRO A 231 27.02 1.07 -3.49
CA PRO A 231 27.22 -0.20 -4.18
C PRO A 231 28.54 -0.14 -4.95
N PHE A 232 29.48 -1.04 -4.66
CA PHE A 232 30.59 -1.28 -5.58
C PHE A 232 30.00 -1.95 -6.82
N HIS A 233 30.16 -1.32 -7.99
CA HIS A 233 30.07 -2.04 -9.25
C HIS A 233 31.43 -2.70 -9.47
N GLU A 234 31.50 -4.01 -9.22
CA GLU A 234 32.52 -4.88 -9.82
C GLU A 234 32.14 -5.17 -11.28
#